data_AF-A0A0K1K168-F1
#
_entry.id   AF-A0A0K1K168-F1
#
_cell.length_a   1.000
_cell.length_b   1.000
_cell.length_c   1.000
_cell.angle_alpha   90.00
_cell.angle_beta   90.00
_cell.angle_gamma   90.00
#
_symmetry.space_group_name_H-M   'P 1'
#
loop_
_entity.id
_entity.type
_entity.pdbx_description
1 polymer ?
#
loop_
_entity_poly.entity_id
_entity_poly.type
_entity_poly.pdbx_seq_one_letter_code
_entity_poly.pdbx_strand_id
1 'polypeptide(L)'
;MLSSLFIVWRESVEAMLVIGILYAWLKNNPQGEVGLRALWGGVVAGIALAGLLGWTMLAVQGELAGEALEWFQTAMLFLASLLIVQMVLWMQKHGRHMRQGLERELAQASEKLGVFGVAVVAALAVAREGAETVIFLYGMQMDDPAGSAIAFGAGVLLAGITAWIVNRGLGMLNYRNFFRVSGLLLLLFAVALLAAGTDRLIGMGALPPLVDPLWDTSLLLDDSSPSGALLSAFTGYRARPSLMLAIVYVAFWLAVLLVQRRLKRNA
;
A
#
# COMPACT_ATOMS: atom_id res chain seq x y z
N MET A 1 14.32 -0.80 3.39
CA MET A 1 14.63 -0.90 1.94
C MET A 1 13.80 -1.95 1.19
N LEU A 2 13.94 -3.26 1.48
CA LEU A 2 13.24 -4.32 0.73
C LEU A 2 11.70 -4.27 0.87
N SER A 3 11.21 -3.83 2.03
CA SER A 3 9.79 -3.60 2.32
C SER A 3 9.18 -2.52 1.42
N SER A 4 9.81 -1.35 1.41
CA SER A 4 9.42 -0.21 0.56
C SER A 4 9.51 -0.56 -0.92
N LEU A 5 10.53 -1.33 -1.33
CA LEU A 5 10.69 -1.80 -2.70
C LEU A 5 9.52 -2.67 -3.16
N PHE A 6 9.14 -3.65 -2.34
CA PHE A 6 8.04 -4.58 -2.65
C PHE A 6 6.70 -3.85 -2.76
N ILE A 7 6.44 -2.90 -1.85
CA ILE A 7 5.22 -2.09 -1.89
C ILE A 7 5.19 -1.22 -3.14
N VAL A 8 6.23 -0.42 -3.39
CA VAL A 8 6.27 0.46 -4.58
C VAL A 8 6.12 -0.34 -5.86
N TRP A 9 6.76 -1.50 -5.96
CA TRP A 9 6.59 -2.42 -7.08
C TRP A 9 5.14 -2.86 -7.25
N ARG A 10 4.48 -3.28 -6.17
CA ARG A 10 3.09 -3.75 -6.17
C ARG A 10 2.10 -2.62 -6.52
N GLU A 11 2.23 -1.45 -5.91
CA GLU A 11 1.40 -0.27 -6.22
C GLU A 11 1.56 0.16 -7.68
N SER A 12 2.80 0.15 -8.18
CA SER A 12 3.06 0.51 -9.57
C SER A 12 2.48 -0.52 -10.55
N VAL A 13 2.51 -1.81 -10.23
CA VAL A 13 1.84 -2.86 -11.02
C VAL A 13 0.32 -2.62 -11.06
N GLU A 14 -0.28 -2.22 -9.94
CA GLU A 14 -1.72 -1.90 -9.87
C GLU A 14 -2.08 -0.66 -10.68
N ALA A 15 -1.33 0.43 -10.54
CA ALA A 15 -1.48 1.62 -11.36
C ALA A 15 -1.37 1.29 -12.87
N MET A 16 -0.39 0.45 -13.25
CA MET A 16 -0.22 0.01 -14.64
C MET A 16 -1.38 -0.87 -15.14
N LEU A 17 -1.96 -1.71 -14.29
CA LEU A 17 -3.16 -2.49 -14.63
C LEU A 17 -4.37 -1.58 -14.86
N VAL A 18 -4.58 -0.59 -13.99
CA VAL A 18 -5.65 0.40 -14.13
C VAL A 18 -5.49 1.18 -15.45
N ILE A 19 -4.30 1.72 -15.70
CA ILE A 19 -3.97 2.45 -16.94
C ILE A 19 -4.14 1.52 -18.16
N GLY A 20 -3.73 0.26 -18.07
CA GLY A 20 -3.88 -0.73 -19.14
C GLY A 20 -5.34 -1.04 -19.48
N ILE A 21 -6.21 -1.16 -18.47
CA ILE A 21 -7.66 -1.35 -18.66
C ILE A 21 -8.27 -0.11 -19.32
N LEU A 22 -7.92 1.08 -18.83
CA LEU A 22 -8.36 2.36 -19.40
C LEU A 22 -7.97 2.48 -20.88
N TYR A 23 -6.70 2.21 -21.18
CA TYR A 23 -6.13 2.25 -22.52
C TYR A 23 -6.83 1.24 -23.46
N ALA A 24 -7.02 0.00 -23.01
CA ALA A 24 -7.67 -1.04 -23.80
C ALA A 24 -9.14 -0.71 -24.12
N TRP A 25 -9.87 -0.11 -23.17
CA TRP A 25 -11.25 0.32 -23.39
C TRP A 25 -11.33 1.47 -24.39
N LEU A 26 -10.46 2.48 -24.27
CA LEU A 26 -10.38 3.62 -25.18
C LEU A 26 -10.03 3.22 -26.61
N LYS A 27 -9.11 2.27 -26.78
CA LYS A 27 -8.70 1.77 -28.10
C LYS A 27 -9.85 1.08 -28.86
N ASN A 28 -10.80 0.50 -28.14
CA ASN A 28 -11.97 -0.18 -28.71
C ASN A 28 -13.18 0.75 -28.91
N ASN A 29 -13.06 2.05 -28.58
CA ASN A 29 -14.13 3.02 -28.69
C ASN A 29 -13.90 4.04 -29.83
N PRO A 30 -14.97 4.55 -30.48
CA PRO A 30 -14.87 5.39 -31.67
C PRO A 30 -14.24 6.79 -31.43
N GLN A 31 -14.08 7.24 -30.18
CA GLN A 31 -13.36 8.48 -29.81
C GLN A 31 -11.93 8.23 -29.28
N GLY A 32 -11.35 7.06 -29.59
CA GLY A 32 -10.13 6.54 -28.96
C GLY A 32 -8.92 7.46 -28.97
N GLU A 33 -8.60 8.16 -30.07
CA GLU A 33 -7.39 8.99 -30.14
C GLU A 33 -7.44 10.23 -29.21
N VAL A 34 -8.59 10.89 -29.12
CA VAL A 34 -8.77 12.08 -28.27
C VAL A 34 -8.87 11.65 -26.80
N GLY A 35 -9.58 10.56 -26.53
CA GLY A 35 -9.67 9.98 -25.19
C GLY A 35 -8.33 9.43 -24.67
N LEU A 36 -7.43 8.97 -25.55
CA LEU A 36 -6.07 8.56 -25.19
C LEU A 36 -5.20 9.74 -24.73
N ARG A 37 -5.31 10.91 -25.40
CA ARG A 37 -4.62 12.13 -24.95
C ARG A 37 -5.13 12.58 -23.58
N ALA A 38 -6.44 12.48 -23.36
CA ALA A 38 -7.07 12.79 -22.09
C ALA A 38 -6.71 11.82 -20.97
N LEU A 39 -6.56 10.53 -21.27
CA LEU A 39 -6.03 9.53 -20.35
C LEU A 39 -4.64 9.94 -19.85
N TRP A 40 -3.72 10.28 -20.75
CA TRP A 40 -2.37 10.72 -20.36
C TRP A 40 -2.39 12.04 -19.57
N GLY A 41 -3.24 12.99 -19.96
CA GLY A 41 -3.46 14.21 -19.17
C GLY A 41 -3.95 13.90 -17.75
N GLY A 42 -4.88 12.95 -17.61
CA GLY A 42 -5.35 12.45 -16.34
C GLY A 42 -4.24 11.77 -15.52
N VAL A 43 -3.43 10.91 -16.13
CA VAL A 43 -2.28 10.25 -15.46
C VAL A 43 -1.30 11.28 -14.92
N VAL A 44 -0.91 12.27 -15.72
CA VAL A 44 0.00 13.35 -15.28
C VAL A 44 -0.61 14.15 -14.13
N ALA A 45 -1.90 14.50 -14.22
CA ALA A 45 -2.61 15.18 -13.14
C ALA A 45 -2.67 14.33 -11.86
N GLY A 46 -2.91 13.02 -11.97
CA GLY A 46 -2.94 12.10 -10.84
C GLY A 46 -1.58 11.97 -10.15
N ILE A 47 -0.50 11.86 -10.93
CA ILE A 47 0.87 11.86 -10.40
C ILE A 47 1.17 13.19 -9.69
N ALA A 48 0.78 14.32 -10.29
CA ALA A 48 0.96 15.63 -9.68
C ALA A 48 0.19 15.76 -8.35
N LEU A 49 -1.04 15.24 -8.27
CA LEU A 49 -1.83 15.22 -7.03
C LEU A 49 -1.19 14.35 -5.95
N ALA A 50 -0.69 13.15 -6.30
CA ALA A 50 0.04 12.30 -5.37
C ALA A 50 1.34 12.97 -4.88
N GLY A 51 2.08 13.60 -5.78
CA GLY A 51 3.27 14.38 -5.44
C GLY A 51 2.95 15.57 -4.52
N LEU A 52 1.84 16.27 -4.78
CA LEU A 52 1.35 17.35 -3.92
C LEU A 52 1.00 16.84 -2.52
N LEU A 53 0.32 15.69 -2.41
CA LEU A 53 0.06 15.05 -1.13
C LEU A 53 1.38 14.78 -0.38
N GLY A 54 2.35 14.16 -1.04
CA GLY A 54 3.66 13.89 -0.44
C GLY A 54 4.39 15.15 0.02
N TRP A 55 4.37 16.21 -0.81
CA TRP A 55 4.90 17.51 -0.44
C TRP A 55 4.21 18.08 0.80
N THR A 56 2.87 18.07 0.83
CA THR A 56 2.11 18.59 1.97
C THR A 56 2.39 17.83 3.25
N MET A 57 2.57 16.50 3.19
CA MET A 57 2.94 15.70 4.34
C MET A 57 4.32 16.06 4.89
N LEU A 58 5.32 16.25 4.01
CA LEU A 58 6.66 16.68 4.42
C LEU A 58 6.66 18.11 4.98
N ALA A 59 5.86 19.01 4.41
CA ALA A 59 5.70 20.37 4.89
C ALA A 59 5.09 20.40 6.31
N VAL A 60 3.98 19.68 6.51
CA VAL A 60 3.33 19.56 7.84
C VAL A 60 4.29 18.94 8.85
N GLN A 61 5.04 17.90 8.46
CA GLN A 61 6.04 17.30 9.34
C GLN A 61 7.12 18.30 9.76
N GLY A 62 7.57 19.18 8.85
CA GLY A 62 8.58 20.19 9.14
C GLY A 62 8.09 21.29 10.10
N GLU A 63 6.78 21.52 10.19
CA GLU A 63 6.17 22.48 11.11
C GLU A 63 5.83 21.88 12.49
N LEU A 64 5.69 20.55 12.57
CA LEU A 64 5.41 19.84 13.81
C LEU A 64 6.70 19.62 14.63
N ALA A 65 6.64 19.86 15.93
CA ALA A 65 7.75 19.63 16.86
C ALA A 65 7.28 18.95 18.15
N GLY A 66 8.19 18.23 18.81
CA GLY A 66 7.95 17.58 20.10
C GLY A 66 6.83 16.53 20.04
N GLU A 67 5.96 16.55 21.05
CA GLU A 67 4.89 15.55 21.23
C GLU A 67 3.91 15.49 20.03
N ALA A 68 3.59 16.63 19.42
CA ALA A 68 2.68 16.67 18.27
C ALA A 68 3.24 15.92 17.05
N LEU A 69 4.56 15.97 16.86
CA LEU A 69 5.24 15.21 15.80
C LEU A 69 5.18 13.71 16.09
N GLU A 70 5.42 13.29 17.34
CA GLU A 70 5.37 11.87 17.72
C GLU A 70 3.96 11.28 17.55
N TRP A 71 2.91 12.02 17.94
CA TRP A 71 1.52 11.62 17.69
C TRP A 71 1.18 11.53 16.20
N PHE A 72 1.61 12.51 15.40
CA PHE A 72 1.40 12.49 13.95
C PHE A 72 2.08 11.29 13.29
N GLN A 73 3.34 11.04 13.63
CA GLN A 73 4.11 9.90 13.13
C GLN A 73 3.48 8.56 13.54
N THR A 74 3.02 8.46 14.78
CA THR A 74 2.36 7.27 15.30
C THR A 74 1.03 7.03 14.60
N ALA A 75 0.22 8.08 14.41
CA ALA A 75 -1.04 8.01 13.67
C ALA A 75 -0.83 7.56 12.21
N MET A 76 0.25 8.02 11.57
CA MET A 76 0.60 7.62 10.20
C MET A 76 0.93 6.12 10.08
N LEU A 77 1.58 5.51 11.09
CA LEU A 77 1.81 4.05 11.12
C LEU A 77 0.48 3.28 11.19
N PHE A 78 -0.45 3.71 12.04
CA PHE A 78 -1.78 3.10 12.13
C PHE A 78 -2.59 3.30 10.85
N LEU A 79 -2.56 4.49 10.27
CA LEU A 79 -3.24 4.80 9.01
C LEU A 79 -2.71 3.94 7.87
N ALA A 80 -1.38 3.83 7.75
CA ALA A 80 -0.73 2.96 6.78
C ALA A 80 -1.14 1.49 6.98
N SER A 81 -1.09 0.96 8.22
CA SER A 81 -1.55 -0.40 8.51
C SER A 81 -3.00 -0.63 8.09
N LEU A 82 -3.90 0.30 8.43
CA LEU A 82 -5.33 0.21 8.11
C LEU A 82 -5.59 0.23 6.60
N LEU A 83 -4.92 1.13 5.86
CA LEU A 83 -5.06 1.22 4.42
C LEU A 83 -4.57 -0.05 3.72
N ILE A 84 -3.46 -0.65 4.16
CA ILE A 84 -2.99 -1.94 3.63
C ILE A 84 -4.06 -3.02 3.85
N VAL A 85 -4.57 -3.17 5.07
CA VAL A 85 -5.60 -4.18 5.37
C VAL A 85 -6.85 -3.95 4.50
N GLN A 86 -7.33 -2.71 4.43
CA GLN A 86 -8.49 -2.34 3.63
C GLN A 86 -8.29 -2.72 2.17
N MET A 87 -7.12 -2.40 1.60
CA MET A 87 -6.82 -2.70 0.20
C MET A 87 -6.72 -4.20 -0.08
N VAL A 88 -6.01 -4.95 0.77
CA VAL A 88 -5.92 -6.42 0.62
C VAL A 88 -7.31 -7.05 0.65
N LEU A 89 -8.17 -6.62 1.57
CA LEU A 89 -9.56 -7.10 1.66
C LEU A 89 -10.41 -6.66 0.46
N TRP A 90 -10.22 -5.45 -0.03
CA TRP A 90 -10.91 -4.93 -1.21
C TRP A 90 -10.59 -5.74 -2.46
N MET A 91 -9.31 -6.05 -2.68
CA MET A 91 -8.87 -6.89 -3.80
C MET A 91 -9.40 -8.32 -3.70
N GLN A 92 -9.40 -8.90 -2.50
CA GLN A 92 -9.94 -10.25 -2.30
C GLN A 92 -11.44 -10.32 -2.63
N LYS A 93 -12.18 -9.24 -2.38
CA LYS A 93 -13.62 -9.13 -2.69
C LYS A 93 -13.89 -8.81 -4.16
N HIS A 94 -13.18 -7.86 -4.76
CA HIS A 94 -13.52 -7.29 -6.07
C HIS A 94 -12.59 -7.71 -7.21
N GLY A 95 -11.52 -8.46 -6.94
CA GLY A 95 -10.51 -8.83 -7.95
C GLY A 95 -11.05 -9.56 -9.18
N ARG A 96 -12.20 -10.27 -9.06
CA ARG A 96 -12.86 -10.93 -10.19
C ARG A 96 -13.65 -9.99 -11.11
N HIS A 97 -14.07 -8.83 -10.62
CA HIS A 97 -14.94 -7.88 -11.33
C HIS A 97 -14.30 -6.50 -11.53
N MET A 98 -13.05 -6.31 -11.12
CA MET A 98 -12.35 -5.02 -11.18
C MET A 98 -12.35 -4.41 -12.58
N ARG A 99 -12.11 -5.24 -13.60
CA ARG A 99 -12.22 -4.84 -15.01
C ARG A 99 -13.62 -4.34 -15.36
N GLN A 100 -14.67 -5.08 -14.99
CA GLN A 100 -16.05 -4.70 -15.28
C GLN A 100 -16.50 -3.45 -14.50
N GLY A 101 -15.98 -3.24 -13.29
CA GLY A 101 -16.24 -2.04 -12.49
C GLY A 101 -15.65 -0.78 -13.11
N LEU A 102 -14.35 -0.83 -13.44
CA LEU A 102 -13.66 0.27 -14.11
C LEU A 102 -14.24 0.57 -15.49
N GLU A 103 -14.56 -0.47 -16.28
CA GLU A 103 -15.23 -0.30 -17.58
C GLU A 103 -16.60 0.39 -17.44
N ARG A 104 -17.37 0.10 -16.37
CA ARG A 104 -18.65 0.77 -16.09
C ARG A 104 -18.48 2.22 -15.66
N GLU A 105 -17.54 2.49 -14.76
CA GLU A 105 -17.23 3.86 -14.32
C GLU A 105 -16.76 4.73 -15.49
N LEU A 106 -15.93 4.16 -16.38
CA LEU A 106 -15.50 4.79 -17.62
C LEU A 106 -16.66 5.05 -18.58
N ALA A 107 -17.52 4.06 -18.80
CA ALA A 107 -18.68 4.22 -19.67
C ALA A 107 -19.58 5.35 -19.18
N GLN A 108 -19.88 5.39 -17.87
CA GLN A 108 -20.70 6.44 -17.28
C GLN A 108 -20.03 7.82 -17.31
N ALA A 109 -18.72 7.90 -17.03
CA ALA A 109 -17.98 9.16 -17.06
C ALA A 109 -17.85 9.70 -18.49
N SER A 110 -17.60 8.81 -19.46
CA SER A 110 -17.54 9.14 -20.88
C SER A 110 -18.90 9.58 -21.42
N GLU A 111 -20.01 9.00 -20.94
CA GLU A 111 -21.35 9.38 -21.35
C GLU A 111 -21.75 10.76 -20.80
N LYS A 112 -21.36 11.09 -19.56
CA LYS A 112 -21.72 12.35 -18.91
C LYS A 112 -20.80 13.53 -19.26
N LEU A 113 -19.50 13.29 -19.36
CA LEU A 113 -18.46 14.32 -19.46
C LEU A 113 -17.55 14.15 -20.69
N GLY A 114 -17.86 13.19 -21.57
CA GLY A 114 -17.06 12.90 -22.75
C GLY A 114 -15.60 12.58 -22.40
N VAL A 115 -14.70 13.12 -23.21
CA VAL A 115 -13.24 12.99 -23.06
C VAL A 115 -12.73 13.50 -21.71
N PHE A 116 -13.37 14.53 -21.12
CA PHE A 116 -12.98 15.06 -19.82
C PHE A 116 -13.28 14.07 -18.69
N GLY A 117 -14.39 13.33 -18.78
CA GLY A 117 -14.72 12.27 -17.82
C GLY A 117 -13.66 11.18 -17.75
N VAL A 118 -13.10 10.81 -18.90
CA VAL A 118 -11.99 9.85 -18.99
C VAL A 118 -10.73 10.37 -18.29
N ALA A 119 -10.38 11.65 -18.50
CA ALA A 119 -9.24 12.26 -17.81
C ALA A 119 -9.42 12.29 -16.30
N VAL A 120 -10.62 12.63 -15.81
CA VAL A 120 -10.93 12.67 -14.37
C VAL A 120 -10.85 11.29 -13.74
N VAL A 121 -11.44 10.27 -14.36
CA VAL A 121 -11.38 8.89 -13.86
C VAL A 121 -9.93 8.41 -13.79
N ALA A 122 -9.14 8.66 -14.84
CA ALA A 122 -7.73 8.32 -14.86
C ALA A 122 -6.93 9.07 -13.77
N ALA A 123 -7.18 10.37 -13.60
CA ALA A 123 -6.52 11.18 -12.59
C ALA A 123 -6.84 10.71 -11.18
N LEU A 124 -8.12 10.45 -10.88
CA LEU A 124 -8.54 9.99 -9.56
C LEU A 124 -8.00 8.60 -9.24
N ALA A 125 -7.97 7.71 -10.23
CA ALA A 125 -7.42 6.38 -10.03
C ALA A 125 -5.91 6.44 -9.76
N VAL A 126 -5.14 7.15 -10.59
CA VAL A 126 -3.68 7.31 -10.38
C VAL A 126 -3.37 8.08 -9.10
N ALA A 127 -4.14 9.14 -8.79
CA ALA A 127 -3.96 9.91 -7.55
C ALA A 127 -4.19 9.05 -6.31
N ARG A 128 -5.17 8.14 -6.36
CA ARG A 128 -5.43 7.19 -5.27
C ARG A 128 -4.26 6.23 -5.05
N GLU A 129 -3.83 5.52 -6.09
CA GLU A 129 -2.69 4.58 -5.99
C GLU A 129 -1.41 5.31 -5.55
N GLY A 130 -1.21 6.54 -6.05
CA GLY A 130 -0.09 7.39 -5.65
C GLY A 130 -0.19 7.89 -4.20
N ALA A 131 -1.38 8.27 -3.73
CA ALA A 131 -1.61 8.68 -2.34
C ALA A 131 -1.36 7.55 -1.36
N GLU A 132 -1.83 6.34 -1.68
CA GLU A 132 -1.56 5.13 -0.90
C GLU A 132 -0.05 4.85 -0.83
N THR A 133 0.65 4.93 -1.98
CA THR A 133 2.13 4.81 -2.05
C THR A 133 2.83 5.83 -1.14
N VAL A 134 2.43 7.10 -1.20
CA VAL A 134 3.02 8.18 -0.38
C VAL A 134 2.82 7.90 1.12
N ILE A 135 1.61 7.52 1.53
CA ILE A 135 1.29 7.24 2.94
C ILE A 135 2.09 6.03 3.44
N PHE A 136 2.21 4.97 2.64
CA PHE A 136 3.00 3.79 3.00
C PHE A 136 4.49 4.10 3.10
N LEU A 137 5.04 4.81 2.11
CA LEU A 137 6.44 5.22 2.14
C LEU A 137 6.72 6.10 3.34
N TYR A 138 5.84 7.04 3.66
CA TYR A 138 5.97 7.87 4.84
C TYR A 138 6.04 7.02 6.13
N GLY A 139 5.11 6.09 6.31
CA GLY A 139 5.10 5.20 7.48
C GLY A 139 6.38 4.38 7.62
N MET A 140 7.01 3.97 6.52
CA MET A 140 8.25 3.18 6.53
C MET A 140 9.54 4.01 6.62
N GLN A 141 9.53 5.23 6.11
CA GLN A 141 10.71 6.12 6.08
C GLN A 141 11.17 6.53 7.49
N MET A 142 10.32 6.33 8.49
CA MET A 142 10.58 6.57 9.91
C MET A 142 11.78 5.77 10.45
N ASP A 143 12.02 4.57 9.92
CA ASP A 143 13.11 3.68 10.38
C ASP A 143 14.42 3.86 9.57
N ASP A 144 14.36 4.28 8.30
CA ASP A 144 15.53 4.43 7.41
C ASP A 144 15.30 5.45 6.27
N PRO A 145 15.61 6.75 6.49
CA PRO A 145 15.39 7.80 5.51
C PRO A 145 16.23 7.64 4.23
N ALA A 146 17.51 7.28 4.35
CA ALA A 146 18.44 7.18 3.23
C ALA A 146 18.15 5.96 2.33
N GLY A 147 17.76 4.84 2.92
CA GLY A 147 17.37 3.65 2.18
C GLY A 147 16.04 3.78 1.42
N SER A 148 15.16 4.70 1.83
CA SER A 148 13.83 4.88 1.25
C SER A 148 13.86 5.45 -0.19
N ALA A 149 14.73 6.42 -0.47
CA ALA A 149 14.83 7.06 -1.78
C ALA A 149 15.39 6.10 -2.84
N ILE A 150 16.38 5.28 -2.46
CA ILE A 150 16.95 4.23 -3.30
C ILE A 150 15.90 3.13 -3.57
N ALA A 151 15.14 2.74 -2.54
CA ALA A 151 14.08 1.74 -2.67
C ALA A 151 12.94 2.22 -3.58
N PHE A 152 12.59 3.52 -3.54
CA PHE A 152 11.61 4.10 -4.45
C PHE A 152 12.07 4.02 -5.92
N GLY A 153 13.30 4.48 -6.21
CA GLY A 153 13.85 4.43 -7.57
C GLY A 153 13.96 3.01 -8.14
N ALA A 154 14.45 2.07 -7.32
CA ALA A 154 14.51 0.66 -7.69
C ALA A 154 13.11 0.03 -7.88
N GLY A 155 12.12 0.44 -7.08
CA GLY A 155 10.75 -0.06 -7.13
C GLY A 155 10.04 0.38 -8.41
N VAL A 156 10.18 1.64 -8.79
CA VAL A 156 9.65 2.19 -10.05
C VAL A 156 10.30 1.51 -11.25
N LEU A 157 11.63 1.29 -11.22
CA LEU A 157 12.34 0.56 -12.27
C LEU A 157 11.83 -0.89 -12.41
N LEU A 158 11.73 -1.63 -11.30
CA LEU A 158 11.21 -3.00 -11.30
C LEU A 158 9.76 -3.06 -11.77
N ALA A 159 8.94 -2.09 -11.43
CA ALA A 159 7.57 -2.00 -11.92
C ALA A 159 7.51 -1.77 -13.43
N GLY A 160 8.33 -0.85 -13.94
CA GLY A 160 8.47 -0.61 -15.38
C GLY A 160 8.87 -1.88 -16.14
N ILE A 161 9.84 -2.63 -15.61
CA ILE A 161 10.26 -3.93 -16.16
C ILE A 161 9.10 -4.93 -16.09
N THR A 162 8.42 -5.02 -14.96
CA THR A 162 7.32 -5.99 -14.75
C THR A 162 6.14 -5.71 -15.67
N ALA A 163 5.73 -4.45 -15.83
CA ALA A 163 4.66 -4.11 -16.77
C ALA A 163 5.08 -4.25 -18.22
N TRP A 164 6.35 -4.01 -18.56
CA TRP A 164 6.87 -4.33 -19.89
C TRP A 164 6.78 -5.83 -20.18
N ILE A 165 7.16 -6.68 -19.22
CA ILE A 165 7.05 -8.15 -19.31
C ILE A 165 5.59 -8.59 -19.42
N VAL A 166 4.69 -8.02 -18.63
CA VAL A 166 3.24 -8.33 -18.65
C VAL A 166 2.61 -7.90 -19.97
N ASN A 167 2.94 -6.71 -20.49
CA ASN A 167 2.43 -6.23 -21.79
C ASN A 167 2.98 -7.03 -22.99
N ARG A 168 4.15 -7.67 -22.88
CA ARG A 168 4.75 -8.50 -23.93
C ARG A 168 4.17 -9.92 -24.05
N GLY A 169 3.13 -10.26 -23.27
CA GLY A 169 2.34 -11.47 -23.53
C GLY A 169 2.66 -12.68 -22.66
N LEU A 170 3.21 -12.49 -21.44
CA LEU A 170 3.20 -13.55 -20.44
C LEU A 170 1.80 -13.68 -19.79
N GLY A 171 0.85 -14.19 -20.56
CA GLY A 171 -0.44 -14.69 -20.06
C GLY A 171 -0.33 -15.92 -19.12
N MET A 172 0.84 -16.14 -18.52
CA MET A 172 1.15 -17.27 -17.64
C MET A 172 1.16 -16.91 -16.15
N LEU A 173 1.06 -15.62 -15.80
CA LEU A 173 0.87 -15.25 -14.40
C LEU A 173 -0.58 -15.51 -14.02
N ASN A 174 -0.80 -16.58 -13.24
CA ASN A 174 -2.07 -16.81 -12.57
C ASN A 174 -2.27 -15.66 -11.56
N TYR A 175 -2.95 -14.60 -12.01
CA TYR A 175 -3.25 -13.39 -11.23
C TYR A 175 -3.76 -13.73 -9.83
N ARG A 176 -4.52 -14.83 -9.72
CA ARG A 176 -5.06 -15.33 -8.44
C ARG A 176 -3.99 -15.76 -7.45
N ASN A 177 -2.90 -16.36 -7.90
CA ASN A 177 -1.78 -16.76 -7.05
C ASN A 177 -0.91 -15.56 -6.70
N PHE A 178 -0.65 -14.68 -7.66
CA PHE A 178 0.09 -13.44 -7.44
C PHE A 178 -0.57 -12.59 -6.33
N PHE A 179 -1.85 -12.25 -6.48
CA PHE A 179 -2.58 -11.45 -5.50
C PHE A 179 -2.75 -12.13 -4.14
N ARG A 180 -2.77 -13.47 -4.11
CA ARG A 180 -2.84 -14.21 -2.85
C ARG A 180 -1.53 -14.14 -2.07
N VAL A 181 -0.41 -14.34 -2.76
CA VAL A 181 0.92 -14.30 -2.13
C VAL A 181 1.28 -12.87 -1.75
N SER A 182 1.09 -11.90 -2.65
CA SER A 182 1.34 -10.49 -2.34
C SER A 182 0.42 -9.96 -1.24
N GLY A 183 -0.86 -10.35 -1.26
CA GLY A 183 -1.81 -9.98 -0.20
C GLY A 183 -1.43 -10.52 1.18
N LEU A 184 -0.87 -11.73 1.27
CA LEU A 184 -0.38 -12.28 2.54
C LEU A 184 0.85 -11.50 3.05
N LEU A 185 1.80 -11.20 2.16
CA LEU A 185 2.97 -10.40 2.49
C LEU A 185 2.59 -8.99 2.97
N LEU A 186 1.58 -8.38 2.34
CA LEU A 186 1.05 -7.08 2.76
C LEU A 186 0.38 -7.13 4.13
N LEU A 187 -0.35 -8.19 4.45
CA LEU A 187 -0.90 -8.37 5.80
C LEU A 187 0.20 -8.52 6.86
N LEU A 188 1.32 -9.15 6.52
CA LEU A 188 2.51 -9.19 7.38
C LEU A 188 3.10 -7.79 7.58
N PHE A 189 3.21 -6.97 6.53
CA PHE A 189 3.63 -5.58 6.68
C PHE A 189 2.65 -4.74 7.48
N ALA A 190 1.35 -4.94 7.29
CA ALA A 190 0.34 -4.21 8.03
C ALA A 190 0.43 -4.48 9.53
N VAL A 191 0.63 -5.74 9.94
CA VAL A 191 0.87 -6.05 11.36
C VAL A 191 2.23 -5.53 11.84
N ALA A 192 3.25 -5.47 10.98
CA ALA A 192 4.54 -4.85 11.32
C ALA A 192 4.41 -3.35 11.63
N LEU A 193 3.68 -2.61 10.80
CA LEU A 193 3.40 -1.18 11.02
C LEU A 193 2.53 -0.97 12.26
N LEU A 194 1.56 -1.86 12.49
CA LEU A 194 0.73 -1.84 13.69
C LEU A 194 1.56 -2.07 14.96
N ALA A 195 2.48 -3.04 14.91
CA ALA A 195 3.42 -3.32 15.99
C ALA A 195 4.32 -2.11 16.27
N ALA A 196 4.91 -1.50 15.24
CA ALA A 196 5.73 -0.30 15.38
C ALA A 196 4.94 0.88 15.98
N GLY A 197 3.69 1.10 15.54
CA GLY A 197 2.81 2.12 16.12
C GLY A 197 2.47 1.84 17.59
N THR A 198 2.27 0.57 17.94
CA THR A 198 2.00 0.15 19.33
C THR A 198 3.23 0.34 20.21
N ASP A 199 4.41 -0.04 19.75
CA ASP A 199 5.67 0.19 20.48
C ASP A 199 5.92 1.69 20.71
N ARG A 200 5.60 2.54 19.74
CA ARG A 200 5.65 4.00 19.91
C ARG A 200 4.67 4.52 20.94
N LEU A 201 3.42 4.06 20.92
CA LEU A 201 2.44 4.41 21.96
C LEU A 201 2.89 3.98 23.36
N ILE A 202 3.55 2.82 23.48
CA ILE A 202 4.15 2.37 24.74
C ILE A 202 5.31 3.28 25.14
N GLY A 203 6.20 3.62 24.20
CA GLY A 203 7.36 4.50 24.43
C GLY A 203 6.97 5.92 24.86
N MET A 204 5.86 6.45 24.36
CA MET A 204 5.29 7.74 24.78
C MET A 204 4.50 7.66 26.10
N GLY A 205 4.33 6.48 26.68
CA GLY A 205 3.52 6.26 27.88
C GLY A 205 2.00 6.32 27.67
N ALA A 206 1.54 6.39 26.42
CA ALA A 206 0.11 6.40 26.07
C ALA A 206 -0.55 5.03 26.22
N LEU A 207 0.22 3.94 26.09
CA LEU A 207 -0.23 2.56 26.33
C LEU A 207 0.66 1.87 27.38
N PRO A 208 0.09 1.18 28.38
CA PRO A 208 0.90 0.40 29.30
C PRO A 208 1.40 -0.88 28.59
N PRO A 209 2.68 -1.28 28.78
CA PRO A 209 3.20 -2.53 28.22
C PRO A 209 2.61 -3.79 28.89
N LEU A 210 2.00 -3.62 30.07
CA LEU A 210 1.44 -4.64 30.96
C LEU A 210 2.50 -5.58 31.56
N VAL A 211 3.21 -6.33 30.72
CA VAL A 211 4.33 -7.21 31.10
C VAL A 211 5.41 -7.05 30.03
N ASP A 212 6.63 -6.74 30.44
CA ASP A 212 7.75 -6.47 29.52
C ASP A 212 9.10 -6.93 30.12
N PRO A 213 9.80 -7.91 29.51
CA PRO A 213 9.39 -8.70 28.35
C PRO A 213 8.42 -9.83 28.73
N LEU A 214 7.51 -10.20 27.82
CA LEU A 214 6.64 -11.38 27.98
C LEU A 214 7.42 -12.70 27.77
N TRP A 215 8.34 -12.71 26.80
CA TRP A 215 9.30 -13.78 26.55
C TRP A 215 10.58 -13.22 25.96
N ASP A 216 11.65 -14.02 25.93
CA ASP A 216 12.92 -13.66 25.29
C ASP A 216 13.34 -14.75 24.28
N THR A 217 13.26 -14.43 22.99
CA THR A 217 13.71 -15.29 21.88
C THR A 217 15.00 -14.79 21.23
N SER A 218 15.69 -13.83 21.85
CA SER A 218 16.94 -13.23 21.33
C SER A 218 18.06 -14.27 21.12
N LEU A 219 18.05 -15.36 21.91
CA LEU A 219 18.98 -16.48 21.75
C LEU A 219 18.81 -17.25 20.43
N LEU A 220 17.61 -17.25 19.83
CA LEU A 220 17.33 -17.92 18.56
C LEU A 220 17.40 -16.94 17.39
N LEU A 221 16.75 -15.79 17.53
CA LEU A 221 16.71 -14.75 16.52
C LEU A 221 16.58 -13.38 17.18
N ASP A 222 17.72 -12.69 17.24
CA ASP A 222 17.81 -11.31 17.72
C ASP A 222 17.33 -10.35 16.63
N ASP A 223 16.35 -9.50 16.96
CA ASP A 223 15.79 -8.50 16.05
C ASP A 223 16.74 -7.33 15.78
N SER A 224 17.85 -7.20 16.53
CA SER A 224 18.96 -6.30 16.21
C SER A 224 19.95 -6.85 15.16
N SER A 225 19.93 -8.16 14.90
CA SER A 225 20.74 -8.77 13.84
C SER A 225 20.21 -8.39 12.45
N PRO A 226 21.04 -8.35 11.38
CA PRO A 226 20.57 -7.98 10.05
C PRO A 226 19.40 -8.85 9.52
N SER A 227 19.41 -10.15 9.80
CA SER A 227 18.33 -11.07 9.42
C SER A 227 17.09 -10.92 10.31
N GLY A 228 17.26 -10.68 11.61
CA GLY A 228 16.17 -10.41 12.54
C GLY A 228 15.50 -9.07 12.29
N ALA A 229 16.27 -8.02 11.95
CA ALA A 229 15.76 -6.71 11.56
C ALA A 229 14.93 -6.79 10.27
N LEU A 230 15.34 -7.63 9.32
CA LEU A 230 14.52 -7.92 8.14
C LEU A 230 13.22 -8.62 8.53
N LEU A 231 13.25 -9.66 9.36
CA LEU A 231 12.03 -10.35 9.78
C LEU A 231 11.10 -9.40 10.55
N SER A 232 11.66 -8.59 11.44
CA SER A 232 11.00 -7.56 12.22
C SER A 232 10.31 -6.54 11.31
N ALA A 233 11.00 -6.02 10.29
CA ALA A 233 10.43 -5.06 9.35
C ALA A 233 9.30 -5.66 8.47
N PHE A 234 9.36 -6.95 8.16
CA PHE A 234 8.35 -7.61 7.32
C PHE A 234 7.14 -8.13 8.09
N THR A 235 7.34 -8.56 9.33
CA THR A 235 6.32 -9.32 10.08
C THR A 235 5.94 -8.69 11.41
N GLY A 236 6.64 -7.65 11.86
CA GLY A 236 6.47 -7.08 13.19
C GLY A 236 7.05 -7.95 14.30
N TYR A 237 7.92 -8.91 13.96
CA TYR A 237 8.58 -9.76 14.93
C TYR A 237 9.42 -8.92 15.91
N ARG A 238 9.29 -9.22 17.20
CA ARG A 238 10.13 -8.70 18.28
C ARG A 238 10.71 -9.86 19.05
N ALA A 239 12.01 -9.80 19.35
CA ALA A 239 12.68 -10.83 20.15
C ALA A 239 12.22 -10.79 21.62
N ARG A 240 11.81 -9.61 22.08
CA ARG A 240 11.34 -9.33 23.44
C ARG A 240 10.04 -8.51 23.40
N PRO A 241 8.89 -9.14 23.06
CA PRO A 241 7.64 -8.41 22.96
C PRO A 241 7.03 -8.17 24.36
N SER A 242 6.34 -7.04 24.50
CA SER A 242 5.45 -6.81 25.63
C SER A 242 4.14 -7.60 25.50
N LEU A 243 3.44 -7.83 26.60
CA LEU A 243 2.13 -8.48 26.58
C LEU A 243 1.10 -7.67 25.79
N MET A 244 1.16 -6.34 25.87
CA MET A 244 0.32 -5.46 25.04
C MET A 244 0.53 -5.73 23.55
N LEU A 245 1.79 -5.83 23.12
CA LEU A 245 2.12 -6.10 21.72
C LEU A 245 1.59 -7.46 21.26
N ALA A 246 1.73 -8.50 22.09
CA ALA A 246 1.20 -9.84 21.79
C ALA A 246 -0.34 -9.82 21.63
N ILE A 247 -1.06 -9.07 22.47
CA ILE A 247 -2.51 -8.90 22.38
C ILE A 247 -2.89 -8.23 21.06
N VAL A 248 -2.22 -7.13 20.69
CA VAL A 248 -2.46 -6.42 19.43
C VAL A 248 -2.22 -7.32 18.22
N TYR A 249 -1.14 -8.09 18.24
CA TYR A 249 -0.79 -9.02 17.18
C TYR A 249 -1.86 -10.10 16.96
N VAL A 250 -2.32 -10.71 18.06
CA VAL A 250 -3.40 -11.72 18.01
C VAL A 250 -4.72 -11.11 17.55
N ALA A 251 -5.07 -9.93 18.07
CA ALA A 251 -6.30 -9.22 17.69
C ALA A 251 -6.32 -8.88 16.19
N PHE A 252 -5.19 -8.43 15.63
CA PHE A 252 -5.05 -8.16 14.21
C PHE A 252 -5.37 -9.39 13.35
N TRP A 253 -4.70 -10.52 13.62
CA TRP A 253 -4.90 -11.74 12.82
C TRP A 253 -6.30 -12.33 12.99
N LEU A 254 -6.87 -12.27 14.19
CA LEU A 254 -8.27 -12.67 14.41
C LEU A 254 -9.23 -11.80 13.59
N ALA A 255 -9.06 -10.48 13.59
CA ALA A 255 -9.89 -9.57 12.81
C ALA A 255 -9.78 -9.87 11.31
N VAL A 256 -8.56 -10.01 10.78
CA VAL A 256 -8.32 -10.35 9.37
C VAL A 256 -8.98 -11.68 9.00
N LEU A 257 -8.79 -12.73 9.80
CA LEU A 257 -9.38 -14.06 9.54
C LEU A 257 -10.91 -14.03 9.59
N LEU A 258 -11.50 -13.30 10.54
CA LEU A 258 -12.95 -13.14 10.63
C LEU A 258 -13.52 -12.44 9.41
N VAL A 259 -12.89 -11.35 8.94
CA VAL A 259 -13.34 -10.62 7.76
C VAL A 259 -13.18 -11.47 6.50
N GLN A 260 -12.05 -12.15 6.33
CA GLN A 260 -11.83 -13.05 5.19
C GLN A 260 -12.85 -14.21 5.16
N ARG A 261 -13.21 -14.78 6.32
CA ARG A 261 -14.27 -15.81 6.41
C ARG A 261 -15.63 -15.25 5.98
N ARG A 262 -15.99 -14.04 6.39
CA ARG A 262 -17.23 -13.37 5.97
C ARG A 262 -17.26 -13.12 4.47
N LEU A 263 -16.15 -12.68 3.89
CA LEU A 263 -16.04 -12.45 2.45
C LEU A 263 -16.21 -13.74 1.64
N LYS A 264 -15.60 -14.85 2.07
CA LYS A 264 -15.77 -16.16 1.42
C LYS A 264 -17.19 -16.72 1.52
N ARG A 265 -17.94 -16.37 2.58
CA ARG A 265 -19.33 -16.84 2.76
C ARG A 265 -20.34 -16.10 1.88
N ASN A 266 -19.98 -14.91 1.40
CA ASN A 266 -20.86 -14.02 0.63
C ASN A 266 -20.49 -13.96 -0.87
N ALA A 267 -19.57 -14.81 -1.34
CA ALA A 267 -19.04 -14.87 -2.71
C ALA A 267 -19.37 -16.21 -3.36
#